data_AF-A0A951HLK3-F1
#
_entry.id   AF-A0A951HLK3-F1
#
_cell.length_a   1.000
_cell.length_b   1.000
_cell.length_c   1.000
_cell.angle_alpha   90.00
_cell.angle_beta   90.00
_cell.angle_gamma   90.00
#
_symmetry.space_group_name_H-M   'P 1'
#
loop_
_entity.id
_entity.type
_entity.pdbx_description
1 polymer ?
#
loop_
_entity_poly.entity_id
_entity_poly.type
_entity_poly.pdbx_seq_one_letter_code
_entity_poly.pdbx_strand_id
1 'polypeptide(L)'
;MTGCDSLSFALSGGTITFDIGAAAPGWSFDRLCAVGERDNPRRPFLIVSRVLGRHIPAPPSDTRRAMRDLAAQIPADLPQPTLVVGLAETAVCIGHGVYEELVRRGIEGCYLHTTRQRGDAPLLCRFEEPHSHASSHLVYRPHFDLAAFRSLVLVDDEVSTGTTLANLEDALLSSLPRVERVVIAALTDWSGRGEAGSPSVALLTGRARWTPDPASADAAASFPERAEAGFGRLASPPRHARRGVSRPDDLPGFDRRRLALPKDRAIRVVGTGEFTYPPFLLAEALEADGRDVVVQATSRSPARVGGALRSKLCFADNYGAGVPNYLYNAGNEGEERIALLCCETGRGSLDPTLVRALAAVPVAFA
;
A
#
# COMPACT_ATOMS: atom_id res chain seq x y z
N MET A 1 -27.36 17.77 13.67
CA MET A 1 -26.87 18.44 12.44
C MET A 1 -25.41 18.79 12.67
N THR A 2 -24.52 17.82 12.48
CA THR A 2 -23.06 18.05 12.46
C THR A 2 -22.70 18.55 11.07
N GLY A 3 -22.11 19.73 10.97
CA GLY A 3 -21.65 20.27 9.69
C GLY A 3 -20.71 19.26 9.04
N CYS A 4 -20.99 18.91 7.78
CA CYS A 4 -20.08 18.11 6.98
C CYS A 4 -18.96 19.05 6.52
N ASP A 5 -17.78 18.93 7.13
CA ASP A 5 -16.61 19.68 6.68
C ASP A 5 -16.29 19.24 5.25
N SER A 6 -16.26 20.20 4.32
CA SER A 6 -15.97 19.94 2.91
C SER A 6 -14.62 20.56 2.54
N LEU A 7 -13.77 19.79 1.88
CA LEU A 7 -12.42 20.19 1.48
C LEU A 7 -12.28 20.08 -0.04
N SER A 8 -11.93 21.19 -0.71
CA SER A 8 -11.77 21.24 -2.16
C SER A 8 -10.34 21.56 -2.56
N PHE A 9 -9.84 20.84 -3.57
CA PHE A 9 -8.49 20.98 -4.09
C PHE A 9 -8.53 21.14 -5.62
N ALA A 10 -8.04 22.27 -6.10
CA ALA A 10 -7.89 22.54 -7.53
C ALA A 10 -6.67 21.80 -8.09
N LEU A 11 -6.86 21.09 -9.20
CA LEU A 11 -5.85 20.38 -9.99
C LEU A 11 -5.90 20.89 -11.45
N SER A 12 -4.94 20.47 -12.29
CA SER A 12 -4.83 21.04 -13.64
C SER A 12 -6.04 20.80 -14.55
N GLY A 13 -6.86 19.79 -14.26
CA GLY A 13 -8.02 19.41 -15.08
C GLY A 13 -9.38 19.51 -14.39
N GLY A 14 -9.45 20.10 -13.20
CA GLY A 14 -10.68 20.19 -12.42
C GLY A 14 -10.44 20.25 -10.92
N THR A 15 -11.52 20.13 -10.15
CA THR A 15 -11.50 20.19 -8.69
C THR A 15 -11.98 18.88 -8.08
N ILE A 16 -11.21 18.32 -7.14
CA ILE A 16 -11.65 17.21 -6.28
C ILE A 16 -12.17 17.79 -4.97
N THR A 17 -13.36 17.37 -4.54
CA THR A 17 -13.98 17.77 -3.28
C THR A 17 -14.24 16.56 -2.41
N PHE A 18 -13.88 16.65 -1.13
CA PHE A 18 -14.10 15.63 -0.11
C PHE A 18 -15.09 16.14 0.91
N ASP A 19 -16.23 15.47 1.03
CA ASP A 19 -17.20 15.69 2.09
C ASP A 19 -16.87 14.71 3.23
N ILE A 20 -16.35 15.22 4.35
CA ILE A 20 -15.89 14.39 5.46
C ILE A 20 -17.09 13.87 6.26
N GLY A 21 -17.15 12.54 6.41
CA GLY A 21 -18.21 11.84 7.14
C GLY A 21 -17.85 11.64 8.61
N ALA A 22 -16.97 10.67 8.89
CA ALA A 22 -16.50 10.36 10.24
C ALA A 22 -15.00 10.10 10.24
N ALA A 23 -14.34 10.41 11.37
CA ALA A 23 -12.93 10.11 11.57
C ALA A 23 -12.75 9.39 12.92
N ALA A 24 -11.89 8.38 12.93
CA ALA A 24 -11.47 7.73 14.16
C ALA A 24 -10.73 8.73 15.08
N PRO A 25 -10.75 8.55 16.41
CA PRO A 25 -10.13 9.48 17.35
C PRO A 25 -8.68 9.83 17.00
N GLY A 26 -8.38 11.13 16.93
CA GLY A 26 -7.04 11.62 16.62
C GLY A 26 -6.61 11.50 15.16
N TRP A 27 -7.54 11.18 14.25
CA TRP A 27 -7.35 11.20 12.80
C TRP A 27 -8.17 12.32 12.15
N SER A 28 -7.69 12.79 11.01
CA SER A 28 -8.32 13.82 10.17
C SER A 28 -7.83 13.67 8.74
N PHE A 29 -8.45 14.40 7.81
CA PHE A 29 -7.99 14.44 6.41
C PHE A 29 -6.49 14.77 6.32
N ASP A 30 -6.04 15.86 6.92
CA ASP A 30 -4.64 16.30 6.82
C ASP A 30 -3.63 15.37 7.53
N ARG A 31 -4.09 14.48 8.41
CA ARG A 31 -3.24 13.46 9.04
C ARG A 31 -3.07 12.23 8.17
N LEU A 32 -4.10 11.84 7.41
CA LEU A 32 -4.07 10.62 6.59
C LEU A 32 -3.76 10.91 5.12
N CYS A 33 -4.18 12.06 4.62
CA CYS A 33 -4.29 12.35 3.21
C CYS A 33 -3.61 13.67 2.83
N ALA A 34 -3.22 13.72 1.57
CA ALA A 34 -2.99 14.91 0.79
C ALA A 34 -3.50 14.65 -0.63
N VAL A 35 -3.50 15.67 -1.49
CA VAL A 35 -3.95 15.52 -2.88
C VAL A 35 -2.79 15.75 -3.83
N GLY A 36 -2.65 14.85 -4.79
CA GLY A 36 -1.74 14.96 -5.93
C GLY A 36 -2.48 14.74 -7.24
N GLU A 37 -1.72 14.76 -8.34
CA GLU A 37 -2.26 14.59 -9.69
C GLU A 37 -1.63 13.38 -10.37
N ARG A 38 -2.44 12.52 -10.96
CA ARG A 38 -1.92 11.38 -11.74
C ARG A 38 -1.52 11.85 -13.13
N ASP A 39 -0.58 11.15 -13.74
CA ASP A 39 -0.30 11.32 -15.16
C ASP A 39 -1.25 10.47 -16.01
N ASN A 40 -2.55 10.72 -15.86
CA ASN A 40 -3.64 10.08 -16.58
C ASN A 40 -4.91 10.95 -16.52
N PRO A 41 -5.37 11.56 -17.64
CA PRO A 41 -6.54 12.45 -17.63
C PRO A 41 -7.86 11.71 -17.37
N ARG A 42 -7.94 10.38 -17.55
CA ARG A 42 -9.12 9.58 -17.17
C ARG A 42 -9.21 9.35 -15.65
N ARG A 43 -8.12 9.56 -14.91
CA ARG A 43 -8.02 9.44 -13.45
C ARG A 43 -7.20 10.62 -12.90
N PRO A 44 -7.67 11.87 -13.02
CA PRO A 44 -6.80 13.05 -12.92
C PRO A 44 -6.24 13.27 -11.52
N PHE A 45 -6.98 12.90 -10.47
CA PHE A 45 -6.54 13.09 -9.08
C PHE A 45 -5.90 11.82 -8.48
N LEU A 46 -5.07 12.04 -7.46
CA LEU A 46 -4.46 11.02 -6.62
C LEU A 46 -4.70 11.40 -5.15
N ILE A 47 -5.31 10.50 -4.38
CA ILE A 47 -5.31 10.60 -2.93
C ILE A 47 -3.97 10.06 -2.44
N VAL A 48 -3.22 10.91 -1.75
CA VAL A 48 -1.87 10.61 -1.31
C VAL A 48 -1.87 10.31 0.17
N SER A 49 -1.58 9.07 0.55
CA SER A 49 -1.43 8.73 1.96
C SER A 49 -0.18 9.38 2.57
N ARG A 50 -0.35 9.95 3.77
CA ARG A 50 0.72 10.50 4.61
C ARG A 50 1.34 9.48 5.55
N VAL A 51 0.74 8.31 5.71
CA VAL A 51 1.16 7.29 6.68
C VAL A 51 1.74 6.04 6.04
N LEU A 52 1.70 5.90 4.70
CA LEU A 52 2.18 4.70 4.01
C LEU A 52 3.64 4.77 3.52
N GLY A 53 4.25 5.95 3.48
CA GLY A 53 5.57 6.12 2.87
C GLY A 53 5.58 5.99 1.34
N ARG A 54 4.44 5.86 0.65
CA ARG A 54 4.46 5.60 -0.81
C ARG A 54 4.90 6.83 -1.62
N HIS A 55 4.23 7.96 -1.42
CA HIS A 55 4.54 9.20 -2.16
C HIS A 55 5.18 10.25 -1.25
N ILE A 56 4.80 10.28 0.03
CA ILE A 56 5.36 11.14 1.06
C ILE A 56 6.09 10.23 2.06
N PRO A 57 7.38 10.47 2.39
CA PRO A 57 8.05 9.76 3.46
C PRO A 57 7.28 9.89 4.78
N ALA A 58 7.11 8.79 5.50
CA ALA A 58 6.32 8.77 6.73
C ALA A 58 7.17 8.28 7.92
N PRO A 59 7.01 8.83 9.14
CA PRO A 59 7.58 8.24 10.34
C PRO A 59 7.03 6.81 10.55
N PRO A 60 7.87 5.81 10.87
CA PRO A 60 7.41 4.46 11.19
C PRO A 60 6.35 4.43 12.30
N SER A 61 6.47 5.29 13.32
CA SER A 61 5.50 5.41 14.41
C SER A 61 4.10 5.77 13.93
N ASP A 62 3.98 6.63 12.92
CA ASP A 62 2.70 7.05 12.35
C ASP A 62 2.06 5.92 11.54
N THR A 63 2.88 5.19 10.76
CA THR A 63 2.44 3.99 10.05
C THR A 63 1.95 2.90 11.03
N ARG A 64 2.73 2.61 12.09
CA ARG A 64 2.34 1.63 13.12
C ARG A 64 1.07 2.03 13.84
N ARG A 65 0.94 3.31 14.20
CA ARG A 65 -0.28 3.86 14.80
C ARG A 65 -1.48 3.64 13.89
N ALA A 66 -1.36 3.91 12.58
CA ALA A 66 -2.44 3.68 11.63
C ALA A 66 -2.85 2.20 11.56
N MET A 67 -1.89 1.27 11.53
CA MET A 67 -2.16 -0.18 11.54
C MET A 67 -2.92 -0.60 12.79
N ARG A 68 -2.46 -0.18 13.98
CA ARG A 68 -3.07 -0.50 15.27
C ARG A 68 -4.48 0.09 15.39
N ASP A 69 -4.64 1.37 15.07
CA ASP A 69 -5.92 2.06 15.19
C ASP A 69 -6.93 1.51 14.16
N LEU A 70 -6.48 1.09 12.96
CA LEU A 70 -7.34 0.42 11.97
C LEU A 70 -7.74 -0.97 12.45
N ALA A 71 -6.79 -1.77 12.94
CA ALA A 71 -7.07 -3.08 13.48
C ALA A 71 -8.09 -3.00 14.62
N ALA A 72 -7.98 -2.00 15.50
CA ALA A 72 -8.91 -1.79 16.61
C ALA A 72 -10.37 -1.58 16.18
N GLN A 73 -10.62 -1.09 14.96
CA GLN A 73 -11.98 -0.96 14.42
C GLN A 73 -12.54 -2.29 13.89
N ILE A 74 -11.69 -3.26 13.57
CA ILE A 74 -12.14 -4.59 13.13
C ILE A 74 -12.83 -5.30 14.32
N PRO A 75 -14.04 -5.86 14.10
CA PRO A 75 -14.82 -6.52 15.15
C PRO A 75 -14.02 -7.60 15.89
N ALA A 76 -14.06 -7.57 17.22
CA ALA A 76 -13.31 -8.52 18.06
C ALA A 76 -13.96 -9.93 18.09
N ASP A 77 -15.23 -10.03 17.69
CA ASP A 77 -16.04 -11.26 17.71
C ASP A 77 -16.00 -12.02 16.36
N LEU A 78 -15.00 -11.76 15.51
CA LEU A 78 -14.83 -12.46 14.23
C LEU A 78 -14.79 -14.00 14.45
N PRO A 79 -15.58 -14.78 13.70
CA PRO A 79 -15.41 -16.23 13.63
C PRO A 79 -13.96 -16.59 13.26
N GLN A 80 -13.29 -17.38 14.10
CA GLN A 80 -11.89 -17.73 13.92
C GLN A 80 -11.73 -19.13 13.32
N PRO A 81 -10.63 -19.41 12.58
CA PRO A 81 -9.52 -18.50 12.28
C PRO A 81 -9.87 -17.46 11.20
N THR A 82 -9.17 -16.32 11.24
CA THR A 82 -9.33 -15.19 10.32
C THR A 82 -8.21 -15.15 9.28
N LEU A 83 -8.56 -15.05 8.00
CA LEU A 83 -7.60 -14.78 6.93
C LEU A 83 -7.56 -13.28 6.66
N VAL A 84 -6.40 -12.65 6.77
CA VAL A 84 -6.19 -11.24 6.38
C VAL A 84 -5.52 -11.20 5.01
N VAL A 85 -6.07 -10.44 4.07
CA VAL A 85 -5.51 -10.28 2.71
C VAL A 85 -5.28 -8.80 2.39
N GLY A 86 -4.02 -8.42 2.18
CA GLY A 86 -3.67 -7.07 1.70
C GLY A 86 -3.72 -6.94 0.18
N LEU A 87 -4.27 -5.84 -0.33
CA LEU A 87 -4.24 -5.52 -1.76
C LEU A 87 -2.87 -4.93 -2.16
N ALA A 88 -2.22 -5.50 -3.16
CA ALA A 88 -1.02 -4.91 -3.73
C ALA A 88 -1.32 -3.62 -4.51
N GLU A 89 -0.44 -2.63 -4.52
CA GLU A 89 0.89 -2.63 -3.92
C GLU A 89 0.91 -1.90 -2.57
N THR A 90 0.04 -0.90 -2.42
CA THR A 90 -0.01 0.05 -1.31
C THR A 90 -0.38 -0.61 0.02
N ALA A 91 -1.34 -1.54 0.01
CA ALA A 91 -1.84 -2.16 1.23
C ALA A 91 -1.07 -3.41 1.68
N VAL A 92 0.04 -3.78 1.02
CA VAL A 92 0.89 -4.90 1.47
C VAL A 92 1.44 -4.64 2.86
N CYS A 93 2.07 -3.48 3.08
CA CYS A 93 2.66 -3.16 4.38
C CYS A 93 1.59 -3.08 5.48
N ILE A 94 0.55 -2.25 5.29
CA ILE A 94 -0.51 -2.08 6.29
C ILE A 94 -1.32 -3.34 6.52
N GLY A 95 -1.59 -4.15 5.49
CA GLY A 95 -2.32 -5.40 5.65
C GLY A 95 -1.59 -6.38 6.56
N HIS A 96 -0.26 -6.48 6.42
CA HIS A 96 0.55 -7.32 7.31
C HIS A 96 0.56 -6.73 8.73
N GLY A 97 0.75 -5.43 8.87
CA GLY A 97 0.69 -4.77 10.17
C GLY A 97 -0.65 -4.98 10.89
N VAL A 98 -1.78 -4.85 10.17
CA VAL A 98 -3.13 -5.12 10.69
C VAL A 98 -3.25 -6.57 11.15
N TYR A 99 -2.76 -7.54 10.36
CA TYR A 99 -2.71 -8.95 10.78
C TYR A 99 -2.00 -9.13 12.11
N GLU A 100 -0.79 -8.57 12.27
CA GLU A 100 -0.06 -8.69 13.54
C GLU A 100 -0.82 -8.08 14.72
N GLU A 101 -1.46 -6.92 14.53
CA GLU A 101 -2.24 -6.27 15.58
C GLU A 101 -3.48 -7.08 15.97
N LEU A 102 -4.12 -7.78 15.01
CA LEU A 102 -5.20 -8.72 15.31
C LEU A 102 -4.69 -9.93 16.11
N VAL A 103 -3.53 -10.49 15.74
CA VAL A 103 -2.91 -11.58 16.49
C VAL A 103 -2.55 -11.14 17.92
N ARG A 104 -1.99 -9.93 18.10
CA ARG A 104 -1.71 -9.36 19.44
C ARG A 104 -2.97 -9.21 20.31
N ARG A 105 -4.14 -9.04 19.68
CA ARG A 105 -5.44 -8.97 20.36
C ARG A 105 -6.08 -10.35 20.60
N GLY A 106 -5.40 -11.44 20.24
CA GLY A 106 -5.88 -12.81 20.44
C GLY A 106 -6.77 -13.34 19.33
N ILE A 107 -6.76 -12.73 18.13
CA ILE A 107 -7.46 -13.27 16.96
C ILE A 107 -6.52 -14.22 16.23
N GLU A 108 -6.86 -15.50 16.21
CA GLU A 108 -6.12 -16.51 15.45
C GLU A 108 -6.31 -16.29 13.94
N GLY A 109 -5.23 -16.41 13.18
CA GLY A 109 -5.29 -16.15 11.76
C GLY A 109 -3.98 -16.29 11.01
N CYS A 110 -4.06 -16.04 9.70
CA CYS A 110 -2.92 -15.97 8.80
C CYS A 110 -3.04 -14.75 7.89
N TYR A 111 -1.93 -14.38 7.26
CA TYR A 111 -1.89 -13.26 6.32
C TYR A 111 -1.47 -13.69 4.91
N LEU A 112 -2.09 -13.08 3.90
CA LEU A 112 -1.73 -13.15 2.48
C LEU A 112 -1.76 -11.76 1.87
N HIS A 113 -1.21 -11.61 0.67
CA HIS A 113 -1.48 -10.44 -0.15
C HIS A 113 -1.54 -10.78 -1.62
N THR A 114 -2.25 -9.95 -2.38
CA THR A 114 -2.23 -10.03 -3.84
C THR A 114 -0.89 -9.51 -4.36
N THR A 115 -0.55 -9.81 -5.61
CA THR A 115 0.73 -9.36 -6.20
C THR A 115 0.59 -9.16 -7.71
N ARG A 116 1.39 -8.23 -8.24
CA ARG A 116 1.61 -8.01 -9.67
C ARG A 116 2.98 -8.56 -10.10
N GLN A 117 3.54 -9.49 -9.32
CA GLN A 117 4.83 -10.15 -9.58
C GLN A 117 4.61 -11.64 -9.85
N ARG A 118 5.11 -12.12 -10.98
CA ARG A 118 5.15 -13.55 -11.33
C ARG A 118 6.34 -14.23 -10.66
N GLY A 119 6.09 -15.29 -9.90
CA GLY A 119 7.05 -16.26 -9.43
C GLY A 119 6.65 -17.70 -9.78
N ASP A 120 7.54 -18.64 -9.47
CA ASP A 120 7.43 -20.05 -9.85
C ASP A 120 6.61 -20.87 -8.82
N ALA A 121 5.47 -20.33 -8.38
CA ALA A 121 4.58 -21.01 -7.43
C ALA A 121 3.15 -21.17 -8.00
N PRO A 122 2.37 -22.16 -7.54
CA PRO A 122 0.99 -22.30 -7.97
C PRO A 122 0.14 -21.09 -7.58
N LEU A 123 -0.73 -20.65 -8.49
CA LEU A 123 -1.71 -19.61 -8.20
C LEU A 123 -2.93 -20.21 -7.51
N LEU A 124 -3.48 -19.46 -6.56
CA LEU A 124 -4.81 -19.69 -6.02
C LEU A 124 -5.86 -19.18 -7.00
N CYS A 125 -5.74 -17.91 -7.40
CA CYS A 125 -6.63 -17.27 -8.34
C CYS A 125 -5.95 -16.07 -9.01
N ARG A 126 -6.62 -15.54 -10.03
CA ARG A 126 -6.32 -14.24 -10.66
C ARG A 126 -7.61 -13.43 -10.64
N PHE A 127 -7.51 -12.11 -10.51
CA PHE A 127 -8.65 -11.22 -10.67
C PHE A 127 -8.24 -9.91 -11.35
N GLU A 128 -9.22 -9.21 -11.88
CA GLU A 128 -9.05 -7.98 -12.66
C GLU A 128 -9.68 -6.78 -11.93
N GLU A 129 -9.01 -5.64 -12.01
CA GLU A 129 -9.56 -4.36 -11.56
C GLU A 129 -10.43 -3.75 -12.68
N PRO A 130 -11.71 -3.40 -12.45
CA PRO A 130 -12.66 -2.95 -13.49
C PRO A 130 -12.24 -1.68 -14.25
N HIS A 131 -11.28 -0.99 -13.67
CA HIS A 131 -10.91 0.39 -13.89
C HIS A 131 -9.56 0.52 -14.60
N SER A 132 -8.94 -0.62 -14.81
CA SER A 132 -7.69 -0.87 -15.48
C SER A 132 -7.83 -2.27 -16.07
N HIS A 133 -8.41 -2.37 -17.28
CA HIS A 133 -8.39 -3.56 -18.15
C HIS A 133 -6.96 -4.07 -18.47
N ALA A 134 -5.96 -3.64 -17.71
CA ALA A 134 -4.53 -3.69 -17.94
C ALA A 134 -3.74 -3.93 -16.62
N SER A 135 -4.37 -4.42 -15.54
CA SER A 135 -3.65 -4.82 -14.32
C SER A 135 -4.31 -6.00 -13.64
N SER A 136 -3.98 -7.20 -14.12
CA SER A 136 -4.35 -8.44 -13.46
C SER A 136 -3.55 -8.62 -12.17
N HIS A 137 -4.24 -9.00 -11.09
CA HIS A 137 -3.64 -9.38 -9.82
C HIS A 137 -3.52 -10.89 -9.72
N LEU A 138 -2.45 -11.34 -9.07
CA LEU A 138 -2.20 -12.73 -8.74
C LEU A 138 -2.38 -12.93 -7.24
N VAL A 139 -2.97 -14.05 -6.86
CA VAL A 139 -2.91 -14.57 -5.49
C VAL A 139 -2.24 -15.93 -5.56
N TYR A 140 -1.11 -16.10 -4.87
CA TYR A 140 -0.41 -17.38 -4.81
C TYR A 140 -1.07 -18.31 -3.80
N ARG A 141 -1.02 -19.61 -4.08
CA ARG A 141 -1.54 -20.63 -3.16
C ARG A 141 -0.71 -20.62 -1.88
N PRO A 142 -1.35 -20.43 -0.70
CA PRO A 142 -0.62 -20.40 0.56
C PRO A 142 -0.04 -21.76 0.93
N HIS A 143 0.85 -21.77 1.93
CA HIS A 143 1.37 -22.98 2.57
C HIS A 143 0.39 -23.62 3.57
N PHE A 144 -0.61 -22.88 4.03
CA PHE A 144 -1.62 -23.33 4.98
C PHE A 144 -2.94 -23.69 4.29
N ASP A 145 -3.79 -24.44 5.00
CA ASP A 145 -5.10 -24.84 4.50
C ASP A 145 -6.10 -23.68 4.57
N LEU A 146 -6.71 -23.35 3.43
CA LEU A 146 -7.71 -22.30 3.32
C LEU A 146 -9.09 -22.74 3.82
N ALA A 147 -9.38 -24.06 3.85
CA ALA A 147 -10.71 -24.56 4.17
C ALA A 147 -11.13 -24.35 5.63
N ALA A 148 -10.18 -24.02 6.52
CA ALA A 148 -10.43 -23.82 7.94
C ALA A 148 -10.90 -22.39 8.30
N PHE A 149 -10.62 -21.38 7.48
CA PHE A 149 -10.92 -19.99 7.82
C PHE A 149 -12.43 -19.70 7.85
N ARG A 150 -12.85 -19.01 8.90
CA ARG A 150 -14.24 -18.62 9.15
C ARG A 150 -14.49 -17.12 8.96
N SER A 151 -13.43 -16.32 8.94
CA SER A 151 -13.52 -14.90 8.57
C SER A 151 -12.48 -14.52 7.52
N LEU A 152 -12.82 -13.53 6.71
CA LEU A 152 -11.94 -12.89 5.74
C LEU A 152 -11.87 -11.38 6.02
N VAL A 153 -10.68 -10.84 6.20
CA VAL A 153 -10.43 -9.40 6.30
C VAL A 153 -9.67 -8.96 5.07
N LEU A 154 -10.27 -8.10 4.25
CA LEU A 154 -9.61 -7.50 3.08
C LEU A 154 -9.09 -6.12 3.46
N VAL A 155 -7.80 -5.86 3.22
CA VAL A 155 -7.14 -4.60 3.57
C VAL A 155 -6.74 -3.84 2.32
N ASP A 156 -7.15 -2.58 2.23
CA ASP A 156 -6.72 -1.63 1.21
C ASP A 156 -6.25 -0.31 1.85
N ASP A 157 -5.63 0.58 1.09
CA ASP A 157 -5.35 1.93 1.59
C ASP A 157 -6.54 2.88 1.38
N GLU A 158 -7.21 2.78 0.24
CA GLU A 158 -8.30 3.68 -0.15
C GLU A 158 -9.45 2.91 -0.80
N VAL A 159 -10.66 3.05 -0.25
CA VAL A 159 -11.89 2.57 -0.90
C VAL A 159 -12.55 3.72 -1.65
N SER A 160 -12.67 3.59 -2.97
CA SER A 160 -13.43 4.52 -3.82
C SER A 160 -14.78 3.94 -4.23
N THR A 161 -14.83 3.01 -5.18
CA THR A 161 -16.08 2.30 -5.51
C THR A 161 -16.19 0.95 -4.80
N GLY A 162 -15.14 0.46 -4.14
CA GLY A 162 -15.13 -0.87 -3.53
C GLY A 162 -15.18 -2.03 -4.53
N THR A 163 -15.27 -1.78 -5.85
CA THR A 163 -15.41 -2.83 -6.86
C THR A 163 -14.18 -3.73 -6.94
N THR A 164 -12.98 -3.17 -6.77
CA THR A 164 -11.73 -3.96 -6.73
C THR A 164 -11.75 -4.98 -5.59
N LEU A 165 -12.22 -4.57 -4.41
CA LEU A 165 -12.30 -5.45 -3.23
C LEU A 165 -13.41 -6.48 -3.36
N ALA A 166 -14.56 -6.12 -3.96
CA ALA A 166 -15.62 -7.09 -4.26
C ALA A 166 -15.14 -8.17 -5.24
N ASN A 167 -14.42 -7.79 -6.31
CA ASN A 167 -13.84 -8.76 -7.24
C ASN A 167 -12.80 -9.68 -6.57
N LEU A 168 -12.01 -9.14 -5.63
CA LEU A 168 -11.06 -9.92 -4.84
C LEU A 168 -11.80 -10.88 -3.89
N GLU A 169 -12.86 -10.41 -3.23
CA GLU A 169 -13.73 -11.21 -2.37
C GLU A 169 -14.29 -12.42 -3.15
N ASP A 170 -14.94 -12.18 -4.28
CA ASP A 170 -15.50 -13.22 -5.15
C ASP A 170 -14.44 -14.25 -5.58
N ALA A 171 -13.26 -13.77 -5.99
CA ALA A 171 -12.15 -14.63 -6.41
C ALA A 171 -11.64 -15.53 -5.27
N LEU A 172 -11.63 -15.03 -4.03
CA LEU A 172 -11.14 -15.75 -2.85
C LEU A 172 -12.17 -16.70 -2.25
N LEU A 173 -13.44 -16.31 -2.20
CA LEU A 173 -14.51 -17.08 -1.56
C LEU A 173 -14.68 -18.47 -2.20
N SER A 174 -14.36 -18.61 -3.49
CA SER A 174 -14.28 -19.92 -4.18
C SER A 174 -13.38 -20.95 -3.48
N SER A 175 -12.40 -20.49 -2.71
CA SER A 175 -11.41 -21.31 -2.00
C SER A 175 -11.56 -21.25 -0.47
N LEU A 176 -12.59 -20.56 0.04
CA LEU A 176 -12.82 -20.30 1.47
C LEU A 176 -14.22 -20.78 1.90
N PRO A 177 -14.52 -22.09 1.83
CA PRO A 177 -15.88 -22.64 1.95
C PRO A 177 -16.55 -22.47 3.31
N ARG A 178 -15.81 -22.07 4.35
CA ARG A 178 -16.31 -21.89 5.73
C ARG A 178 -16.36 -20.44 6.17
N VAL A 179 -16.05 -19.48 5.29
CA VAL A 179 -16.12 -18.06 5.65
C VAL A 179 -17.57 -17.65 5.88
N GLU A 180 -17.82 -17.15 7.09
CA GLU A 180 -19.13 -16.68 7.56
C GLU A 180 -19.18 -15.15 7.60
N ARG A 181 -18.02 -14.49 7.70
CA ARG A 181 -17.93 -13.04 7.80
C ARG A 181 -16.78 -12.49 6.96
N VAL A 182 -17.09 -11.48 6.15
CA VAL A 182 -16.11 -10.67 5.43
C VAL A 182 -16.10 -9.26 6.00
N VAL A 183 -14.91 -8.69 6.21
CA VAL A 183 -14.72 -7.30 6.65
C VAL A 183 -13.73 -6.61 5.72
N ILE A 184 -14.08 -5.43 5.24
CA ILE A 184 -13.18 -4.55 4.51
C ILE A 184 -12.56 -3.56 5.51
N ALA A 185 -11.24 -3.42 5.50
CA ALA A 185 -10.52 -2.45 6.31
C ALA A 185 -9.69 -1.54 5.43
N ALA A 186 -9.84 -0.22 5.58
CA ALA A 186 -9.07 0.75 4.81
C ALA A 186 -8.61 1.93 5.64
N LEU A 187 -7.56 2.64 5.22
CA LEU A 187 -7.21 3.91 5.87
C LEU A 187 -8.31 4.95 5.61
N THR A 188 -8.80 5.01 4.36
CA THR A 188 -9.88 5.93 3.98
C THR A 188 -10.94 5.27 3.12
N ASP A 189 -12.22 5.57 3.38
CA ASP A 189 -13.36 5.17 2.56
C ASP A 189 -14.10 6.40 2.02
N TRP A 190 -14.02 6.59 0.70
CA TRP A 190 -14.63 7.69 -0.05
C TRP A 190 -15.84 7.26 -0.86
N SER A 191 -16.28 6.02 -0.71
CA SER A 191 -17.36 5.45 -1.49
C SER A 191 -18.72 6.07 -1.17
N GLY A 192 -18.86 6.60 0.04
CA GLY A 192 -20.13 7.02 0.60
C GLY A 192 -21.18 5.91 0.54
N ARG A 193 -20.74 4.65 0.45
CA ARG A 193 -21.56 3.46 0.68
C ARG A 193 -21.70 3.41 2.20
N GLY A 194 -22.92 3.53 2.69
CA GLY A 194 -23.19 3.25 4.10
C GLY A 194 -23.07 1.74 4.35
N GLU A 195 -24.09 1.15 4.97
CA GLU A 195 -24.14 -0.28 5.30
C GLU A 195 -24.37 -1.23 4.09
N ALA A 196 -24.25 -0.76 2.85
CA ALA A 196 -24.52 -1.56 1.66
C ALA A 196 -23.27 -2.34 1.20
N GLY A 197 -23.25 -3.66 1.45
CA GLY A 197 -22.16 -4.57 1.07
C GLY A 197 -21.53 -5.26 2.29
N SER A 198 -20.36 -5.88 2.10
CA SER A 198 -19.54 -6.41 3.20
C SER A 198 -19.21 -5.27 4.20
N PRO A 199 -19.34 -5.50 5.52
CA PRO A 199 -19.00 -4.50 6.53
C PRO A 199 -17.63 -3.86 6.28
N SER A 200 -17.58 -2.52 6.20
CA SER A 200 -16.33 -1.77 6.05
C SER A 200 -15.99 -0.99 7.32
N VAL A 201 -14.70 -0.92 7.64
CA VAL A 201 -14.14 -0.09 8.70
C VAL A 201 -13.02 0.78 8.13
N ALA A 202 -12.98 2.05 8.53
CA ALA A 202 -11.93 2.96 8.07
C ALA A 202 -11.55 4.00 9.11
N LEU A 203 -10.30 4.47 9.07
CA LEU A 203 -9.86 5.57 9.96
C LEU A 203 -10.53 6.91 9.59
N LEU A 204 -10.91 7.08 8.33
CA LEU A 204 -11.62 8.26 7.82
C LEU A 204 -12.63 7.84 6.74
N THR A 205 -13.87 8.26 6.90
CA THR A 205 -14.94 8.02 5.93
C THR A 205 -15.46 9.34 5.36
N GLY A 206 -15.96 9.30 4.13
CA GLY A 206 -16.55 10.46 3.49
C GLY A 206 -17.00 10.16 2.07
N ARG A 207 -17.16 11.22 1.27
CA ARG A 207 -17.47 11.11 -0.16
C ARG A 207 -16.52 11.98 -0.96
N ALA A 208 -15.89 11.42 -2.00
CA ALA A 208 -15.10 12.18 -2.95
C ALA A 208 -15.92 12.49 -4.23
N ARG A 209 -15.83 13.73 -4.72
CA ARG A 209 -16.52 14.21 -5.92
C ARG A 209 -15.55 14.96 -6.84
N TRP A 210 -15.40 14.47 -8.05
CA TRP A 210 -14.60 15.12 -9.10
C TRP A 210 -15.48 16.01 -9.97
N THR A 211 -15.09 17.27 -10.10
CA THR A 211 -15.70 18.25 -11.00
C THR A 211 -14.68 18.60 -12.08
N PRO A 212 -14.79 18.07 -13.31
CA PRO A 212 -13.84 18.36 -14.38
C PRO A 212 -13.98 19.80 -14.87
N ASP A 213 -12.86 20.41 -15.25
CA ASP A 213 -12.89 21.66 -16.01
C ASP A 213 -13.39 21.37 -17.45
N PRO A 214 -14.25 22.23 -18.04
CA PRO A 214 -14.84 21.98 -19.35
C PRO A 214 -13.81 21.67 -20.45
N ALA A 215 -12.67 22.37 -20.45
CA ALA A 215 -11.61 22.19 -21.45
C ALA A 215 -10.83 20.87 -21.30
N SER A 216 -10.89 20.23 -20.13
CA SER A 216 -10.11 19.03 -19.80
C SER A 216 -10.89 17.72 -20.03
N ALA A 217 -12.22 17.80 -20.16
CA ALA A 217 -13.08 16.65 -20.43
C ALA A 217 -12.75 16.00 -21.80
N ASP A 218 -12.48 16.81 -22.82
CA ASP A 218 -12.15 16.35 -24.18
C ASP A 218 -10.81 15.60 -24.25
N ALA A 219 -9.83 16.03 -23.44
CA ALA A 219 -8.52 15.37 -23.34
C ALA A 219 -8.62 13.97 -22.69
N ALA A 220 -9.55 13.76 -21.75
CA ALA A 220 -9.76 12.45 -21.13
C ALA A 220 -10.40 11.45 -22.09
N ALA A 221 -11.35 11.90 -22.90
CA ALA A 221 -12.04 11.08 -23.90
C ALA A 221 -11.10 10.60 -25.01
N SER A 222 -10.12 11.42 -25.40
CA SER A 222 -9.15 11.15 -26.46
C SER A 222 -7.86 10.46 -25.99
N PHE A 223 -7.67 10.28 -24.68
CA PHE A 223 -6.46 9.66 -24.14
C PHE A 223 -6.40 8.18 -24.52
N PRO A 224 -5.33 7.70 -25.19
CA PRO A 224 -5.22 6.31 -25.57
C PRO A 224 -5.08 5.42 -24.34
N GLU A 225 -5.66 4.22 -24.40
CA GLU A 225 -5.41 3.22 -23.37
C GLU A 225 -3.93 2.86 -23.37
N ARG A 226 -3.29 2.99 -22.20
CA ARG A 226 -1.91 2.53 -22.04
C ARG A 226 -1.89 1.01 -22.11
N ALA A 227 -0.97 0.46 -22.90
CA ALA A 227 -0.72 -0.98 -22.98
C ALA A 227 -0.41 -1.57 -21.59
N GLU A 228 -0.78 -2.84 -21.39
CA GLU A 228 -0.62 -3.55 -20.13
C GLU A 228 0.83 -3.47 -19.64
N ALA A 229 0.99 -2.94 -18.43
CA ALA A 229 2.27 -2.92 -17.76
C ALA A 229 2.55 -4.36 -17.29
N GLY A 230 3.53 -5.01 -17.92
CA GLY A 230 3.84 -6.41 -17.69
C GLY A 230 4.01 -6.79 -16.22
N PHE A 231 3.78 -8.06 -15.91
CA PHE A 231 4.14 -8.61 -14.62
C PHE A 231 5.67 -8.59 -14.47
N GLY A 232 6.16 -8.13 -13.32
CA GLY A 232 7.55 -8.38 -12.98
C GLY A 232 7.76 -9.84 -12.62
N ARG A 233 9.02 -10.24 -12.50
CA ARG A 233 9.47 -11.60 -12.20
C ARG A 233 10.21 -11.63 -10.88
N LEU A 234 9.76 -12.49 -9.98
CA LEU A 234 10.45 -12.78 -8.73
C LEU A 234 11.58 -13.78 -8.98
N ALA A 235 12.71 -13.56 -8.32
CA ALA A 235 13.69 -14.62 -8.16
C ALA A 235 13.07 -15.74 -7.30
N SER A 236 13.33 -17.01 -7.67
CA SER A 236 12.70 -18.15 -7.03
C SER A 236 13.41 -18.55 -5.73
N PRO A 237 12.68 -18.90 -4.65
CA PRO A 237 11.22 -18.75 -4.47
C PRO A 237 10.81 -17.33 -3.98
N PRO A 238 9.54 -16.92 -4.21
CA PRO A 238 9.01 -15.62 -3.78
C PRO A 238 9.29 -15.39 -2.29
N ARG A 239 9.95 -14.28 -1.98
CA ARG A 239 10.30 -13.94 -0.60
C ARG A 239 9.10 -13.26 0.07
N HIS A 240 8.76 -13.78 1.25
CA HIS A 240 7.87 -13.21 2.25
C HIS A 240 6.40 -12.97 1.82
N ALA A 241 5.47 -13.46 2.66
CA ALA A 241 4.01 -13.27 2.68
C ALA A 241 3.17 -13.59 1.42
N ARG A 242 3.74 -13.60 0.21
CA ARG A 242 3.01 -13.99 -1.03
C ARG A 242 2.46 -15.42 -0.96
N ARG A 243 3.15 -16.31 -0.24
CA ARG A 243 2.71 -17.69 0.02
C ARG A 243 2.13 -17.89 1.41
N GLY A 244 1.83 -16.81 2.10
CA GLY A 244 1.21 -16.83 3.41
C GLY A 244 2.19 -16.65 4.56
N VAL A 245 1.70 -16.02 5.62
CA VAL A 245 2.34 -15.91 6.94
C VAL A 245 1.41 -16.58 7.93
N SER A 246 1.90 -17.61 8.62
CA SER A 246 1.11 -18.34 9.62
C SER A 246 1.39 -17.84 11.03
N ARG A 247 2.58 -17.27 11.27
CA ARG A 247 2.96 -16.66 12.54
C ARG A 247 3.65 -15.32 12.28
N PRO A 248 3.45 -14.30 13.15
CA PRO A 248 4.18 -13.04 13.06
C PRO A 248 5.71 -13.18 12.99
N ASP A 249 6.27 -14.26 13.56
CA ASP A 249 7.72 -14.50 13.56
C ASP A 249 8.27 -15.06 12.23
N ASP A 250 7.43 -15.37 11.23
CA ASP A 250 7.84 -15.95 9.93
C ASP A 250 8.48 -14.92 8.98
N LEU A 251 9.07 -13.85 9.51
CA LEU A 251 9.62 -12.73 8.77
C LEU A 251 11.11 -12.96 8.43
N PRO A 252 11.60 -12.45 7.28
CA PRO A 252 13.03 -12.48 7.00
C PRO A 252 13.77 -11.66 8.06
N GLY A 253 14.56 -12.34 8.88
CA GLY A 253 15.35 -11.69 9.92
C GLY A 253 16.39 -10.75 9.29
N PHE A 254 16.60 -9.60 9.92
CA PHE A 254 17.66 -8.68 9.53
C PHE A 254 18.44 -8.21 10.75
N ASP A 255 19.75 -8.42 10.74
CA ASP A 255 20.65 -7.91 11.77
C ASP A 255 21.10 -6.48 11.46
N ARG A 256 20.34 -5.52 11.98
CA ARG A 256 20.63 -4.08 11.85
C ARG A 256 22.01 -3.67 12.36
N ARG A 257 22.66 -4.45 13.24
CA ARG A 257 24.01 -4.15 13.74
C ARG A 257 25.06 -4.24 12.64
N ARG A 258 24.73 -4.90 11.51
CA ARG A 258 25.58 -4.94 10.31
C ARG A 258 25.55 -3.64 9.50
N LEU A 259 24.62 -2.74 9.78
CA LEU A 259 24.57 -1.43 9.15
C LEU A 259 25.49 -0.47 9.92
N ALA A 260 26.64 -0.14 9.35
CA ALA A 260 27.56 0.86 9.90
C ALA A 260 27.01 2.28 9.62
N LEU A 261 26.01 2.72 10.39
CA LEU A 261 25.34 4.02 10.21
C LEU A 261 25.90 5.09 11.16
N PRO A 262 26.29 6.28 10.64
CA PRO A 262 26.63 7.46 11.45
C PRO A 262 25.54 7.81 12.46
N LYS A 263 25.91 8.14 13.71
CA LYS A 263 24.95 8.30 14.81
C LYS A 263 24.06 9.55 14.71
N ASP A 264 24.49 10.55 13.97
CA ASP A 264 23.93 11.90 13.89
C ASP A 264 23.09 12.15 12.62
N ARG A 265 23.02 11.17 11.71
CA ARG A 265 22.31 11.32 10.44
C ARG A 265 20.92 10.70 10.47
N ALA A 266 19.95 11.46 9.99
CA ALA A 266 18.60 10.98 9.69
C ALA A 266 18.63 9.89 8.60
N ILE A 267 17.69 8.95 8.68
CA ILE A 267 17.66 7.75 7.85
C ILE A 267 16.35 7.73 7.05
N ARG A 268 16.45 7.24 5.82
CA ARG A 268 15.30 6.87 4.99
C ARG A 268 15.42 5.40 4.64
N VAL A 269 14.42 4.60 4.98
CA VAL A 269 14.35 3.19 4.59
C VAL A 269 13.39 3.04 3.42
N VAL A 270 13.90 2.63 2.25
CA VAL A 270 13.14 2.54 1.00
C VAL A 270 12.88 1.08 0.64
N GLY A 271 11.62 0.65 0.64
CA GLY A 271 11.20 -0.64 0.07
C GLY A 271 10.96 -0.57 -1.44
N THR A 272 11.27 -1.63 -2.18
CA THR A 272 10.99 -1.71 -3.63
C THR A 272 9.64 -2.35 -3.90
N GLY A 273 8.76 -1.64 -4.60
CA GLY A 273 7.47 -2.14 -5.07
C GLY A 273 6.59 -2.67 -3.93
N GLU A 274 6.32 -3.97 -3.95
CA GLU A 274 5.52 -4.66 -2.93
C GLU A 274 6.34 -5.06 -1.70
N PHE A 275 7.67 -5.12 -1.79
CA PHE A 275 8.56 -5.49 -0.69
C PHE A 275 8.72 -4.32 0.30
N THR A 276 7.72 -4.16 1.16
CA THR A 276 7.57 -2.96 2.01
C THR A 276 7.47 -3.28 3.49
N TYR A 277 6.96 -4.45 3.88
CA TYR A 277 6.81 -4.80 5.29
C TYR A 277 8.14 -5.07 6.02
N PRO A 278 9.05 -5.93 5.51
CA PRO A 278 10.36 -6.09 6.18
C PRO A 278 11.19 -4.79 6.25
N PRO A 279 11.23 -3.94 5.20
CA PRO A 279 11.84 -2.61 5.30
C PRO A 279 11.18 -1.71 6.36
N PHE A 280 9.85 -1.77 6.49
CA PHE A 280 9.14 -1.05 7.55
C PHE A 280 9.56 -1.50 8.96
N LEU A 281 9.71 -2.81 9.20
CA LEU A 281 10.19 -3.31 10.48
C LEU A 281 11.63 -2.90 10.79
N LEU A 282 12.51 -2.86 9.79
CA LEU A 282 13.85 -2.28 9.94
C LEU A 282 13.76 -0.81 10.36
N ALA A 283 12.88 -0.05 9.73
CA ALA A 283 12.69 1.37 10.03
C ALA A 283 12.15 1.59 11.46
N GLU A 284 11.14 0.82 11.87
CA GLU A 284 10.58 0.84 13.22
C GLU A 284 11.63 0.46 14.27
N ALA A 285 12.44 -0.55 13.99
CA ALA A 285 13.52 -0.95 14.87
C ALA A 285 14.56 0.18 15.03
N LEU A 286 14.97 0.81 13.93
CA LEU A 286 15.87 1.97 13.98
C LEU A 286 15.24 3.15 14.73
N GLU A 287 13.97 3.47 14.52
CA GLU A 287 13.28 4.53 15.26
C GLU A 287 13.27 4.25 16.77
N ALA A 288 13.02 2.99 17.17
CA ALA A 288 13.08 2.56 18.57
C ALA A 288 14.49 2.68 19.19
N ASP A 289 15.55 2.67 18.37
CA ASP A 289 16.93 2.98 18.80
C ASP A 289 17.19 4.50 18.95
N GLY A 290 16.15 5.34 18.85
CA GLY A 290 16.21 6.80 18.99
C GLY A 290 16.69 7.53 17.73
N ARG A 291 16.55 6.89 16.55
CA ARG A 291 16.98 7.44 15.26
C ARG A 291 15.86 8.28 14.64
N ASP A 292 16.20 9.38 13.96
CA ASP A 292 15.27 10.02 13.01
C ASP A 292 15.16 9.15 11.75
N VAL A 293 13.99 8.55 11.54
CA VAL A 293 13.75 7.59 10.47
C VAL A 293 12.45 7.92 9.75
N VAL A 294 12.47 7.81 8.43
CA VAL A 294 11.25 7.75 7.62
C VAL A 294 11.24 6.48 6.77
N VAL A 295 10.06 5.91 6.58
CA VAL A 295 9.81 4.87 5.58
C VAL A 295 9.41 5.48 4.25
N GLN A 296 9.84 4.80 3.19
CA GLN A 296 9.41 5.11 1.85
C GLN A 296 9.29 3.84 0.99
N ALA A 297 8.54 3.91 -0.11
CA ALA A 297 8.49 2.83 -1.08
C ALA A 297 8.45 3.34 -2.53
N THR A 298 9.07 2.59 -3.45
CA THR A 298 8.99 2.89 -4.89
C THR A 298 7.60 2.56 -5.42
N SER A 299 7.14 3.24 -6.48
CA SER A 299 5.82 3.01 -7.09
C SER A 299 5.96 2.75 -8.58
N ARG A 300 5.11 1.89 -9.14
CA ARG A 300 4.96 1.72 -10.59
C ARG A 300 4.00 2.72 -11.24
N SER A 301 3.26 3.49 -10.42
CA SER A 301 2.19 4.36 -10.89
C SER A 301 2.70 5.79 -11.12
N PRO A 302 2.68 6.30 -12.37
CA PRO A 302 3.15 7.65 -12.65
C PRO A 302 2.15 8.70 -12.15
N ALA A 303 2.64 9.57 -11.28
CA ALA A 303 2.05 10.83 -10.88
C ALA A 303 2.89 12.02 -11.39
N ARG A 304 2.24 13.18 -11.45
CA ARG A 304 2.82 14.49 -11.79
C ARG A 304 3.41 15.15 -10.55
N VAL A 305 4.43 15.98 -10.75
CA VAL A 305 4.92 16.88 -9.70
C VAL A 305 3.94 18.03 -9.59
N GLY A 306 3.42 18.27 -8.39
CA GLY A 306 2.32 19.19 -8.09
C GLY A 306 1.53 18.74 -6.86
N GLY A 307 0.94 19.70 -6.13
CA GLY A 307 0.23 19.43 -4.88
C GLY A 307 1.13 18.76 -3.84
N ALA A 308 0.75 17.56 -3.42
CA ALA A 308 1.49 16.77 -2.43
C ALA A 308 2.85 16.23 -2.92
N LEU A 309 3.08 16.15 -4.24
CA LEU A 309 4.28 15.56 -4.83
C LEU A 309 5.23 16.67 -5.28
N ARG A 310 6.34 16.84 -4.56
CA ARG A 310 7.34 17.91 -4.74
C ARG A 310 8.50 17.51 -5.64
N SER A 311 8.85 16.23 -5.67
CA SER A 311 9.92 15.70 -6.52
C SER A 311 9.56 14.33 -7.08
N LYS A 312 10.20 13.94 -8.18
CA LYS A 312 10.01 12.63 -8.83
C LYS A 312 11.35 12.14 -9.37
N LEU A 313 11.77 10.96 -8.92
CA LEU A 313 12.82 10.17 -9.56
C LEU A 313 12.14 9.12 -10.45
N CYS A 314 12.73 8.85 -11.61
CA CYS A 314 12.28 7.81 -12.56
C CYS A 314 13.48 6.89 -12.85
N PHE A 315 13.25 5.58 -12.79
CA PHE A 315 14.29 4.55 -12.94
C PHE A 315 13.67 3.24 -13.43
N ALA A 316 14.48 2.28 -13.89
CA ALA A 316 13.99 0.98 -14.33
C ALA A 316 13.52 0.13 -13.13
N ASP A 317 12.54 -0.75 -13.36
CA ASP A 317 12.09 -1.65 -12.33
C ASP A 317 13.13 -2.75 -12.00
N ASN A 318 13.19 -3.13 -10.73
CA ASN A 318 14.09 -4.17 -10.24
C ASN A 318 13.48 -5.58 -10.29
N TYR A 319 12.36 -5.74 -11.00
CA TYR A 319 11.62 -6.99 -11.17
C TYR A 319 11.62 -7.49 -12.63
N GLY A 320 12.22 -6.77 -13.59
CA GLY A 320 12.22 -7.13 -15.01
C GLY A 320 10.86 -7.02 -15.70
N ALA A 321 9.93 -6.21 -15.18
CA ALA A 321 8.63 -5.93 -15.79
C ALA A 321 8.74 -5.06 -17.05
N GLY A 322 9.85 -4.34 -17.23
CA GLY A 322 10.05 -3.42 -18.35
C GLY A 322 9.24 -2.13 -18.21
N VAL A 323 8.85 -1.77 -16.98
CA VAL A 323 8.03 -0.58 -16.71
C VAL A 323 8.80 0.38 -15.82
N PRO A 324 8.71 1.70 -16.07
CA PRO A 324 9.41 2.65 -15.22
C PRO A 324 8.81 2.67 -13.81
N ASN A 325 9.69 2.66 -12.82
CA ASN A 325 9.36 2.87 -11.42
C ASN A 325 9.74 4.29 -11.00
N TYR A 326 9.09 4.74 -9.93
CA TYR A 326 9.19 6.09 -9.43
C TYR A 326 9.45 6.12 -7.93
N LEU A 327 10.15 7.16 -7.48
CA LEU A 327 10.26 7.51 -6.08
C LEU A 327 9.96 9.00 -5.96
N TYR A 328 8.93 9.33 -5.19
CA TYR A 328 8.45 10.70 -5.02
C TYR A 328 9.05 11.34 -3.78
N ASN A 329 9.10 12.66 -3.68
CA ASN A 329 9.53 13.40 -2.47
C ASN A 329 10.82 12.85 -1.83
N ALA A 330 11.73 12.39 -2.68
CA ALA A 330 12.99 11.79 -2.29
C ALA A 330 14.16 12.78 -2.37
N GLY A 331 13.94 13.96 -2.96
CA GLY A 331 14.92 15.03 -2.96
C GLY A 331 15.19 15.58 -1.56
N ASN A 332 16.36 16.21 -1.40
CA ASN A 332 16.75 16.87 -0.16
C ASN A 332 15.96 18.18 -0.02
N GLU A 333 14.81 18.15 0.64
CA GLU A 333 14.15 19.35 1.18
C GLU A 333 14.97 19.92 2.36
N GLY A 334 16.26 20.14 2.16
CA GLY A 334 17.20 20.62 3.18
C GLY A 334 17.79 19.56 4.11
N GLU A 335 17.34 18.29 4.07
CA GLU A 335 17.84 17.22 4.94
C GLU A 335 18.50 16.08 4.15
N GLU A 336 19.82 15.94 4.29
CA GLU A 336 20.57 14.85 3.67
C GLU A 336 20.42 13.56 4.49
N ARG A 337 19.43 12.73 4.15
CA ARG A 337 19.19 11.43 4.83
C ARG A 337 20.04 10.31 4.23
N ILE A 338 20.52 9.40 5.07
CA ILE A 338 21.10 8.13 4.61
C ILE A 338 19.97 7.27 4.05
N ALA A 339 20.03 6.90 2.78
CA ALA A 339 19.04 6.04 2.15
C ALA A 339 19.45 4.56 2.25
N LEU A 340 18.63 3.75 2.92
CA LEU A 340 18.74 2.29 2.95
C LEU A 340 17.78 1.71 1.92
N LEU A 341 18.31 1.25 0.78
CA LEU A 341 17.50 0.72 -0.32
C LEU A 341 17.32 -0.78 -0.17
N CYS A 342 16.12 -1.19 0.22
CA CYS A 342 15.77 -2.55 0.59
C CYS A 342 15.07 -3.28 -0.54
N CYS A 343 15.60 -4.43 -0.96
CA CYS A 343 15.05 -5.20 -2.06
C CYS A 343 15.05 -6.72 -1.80
N GLU A 344 14.06 -7.41 -2.36
CA GLU A 344 13.97 -8.87 -2.37
C GLU A 344 14.58 -9.53 -3.60
N THR A 345 14.83 -8.75 -4.67
CA THR A 345 15.37 -9.27 -5.94
C THR A 345 16.90 -9.37 -5.98
N GLY A 346 17.57 -8.96 -4.89
CA GLY A 346 19.02 -8.97 -4.75
C GLY A 346 19.66 -7.63 -5.16
N ARG A 347 20.86 -7.36 -4.64
CA ARG A 347 21.51 -6.04 -4.84
C ARG A 347 21.81 -5.72 -6.31
N GLY A 348 22.08 -6.75 -7.12
CA GLY A 348 22.45 -6.60 -8.53
C GLY A 348 21.30 -6.18 -9.47
N SER A 349 20.05 -6.30 -9.03
CA SER A 349 18.87 -5.90 -9.83
C SER A 349 18.42 -4.46 -9.59
N LEU A 350 19.02 -3.76 -8.62
CA LEU A 350 18.69 -2.37 -8.33
C LEU A 350 19.19 -1.45 -9.44
N ASP A 351 18.33 -0.54 -9.91
CA ASP A 351 18.71 0.42 -10.93
C ASP A 351 19.84 1.36 -10.43
N PRO A 352 20.97 1.45 -11.14
CA PRO A 352 22.10 2.28 -10.72
C PRO A 352 21.78 3.77 -10.63
N THR A 353 20.80 4.26 -11.38
CA THR A 353 20.31 5.65 -11.33
C THR A 353 19.67 5.93 -9.98
N LEU A 354 18.81 5.03 -9.48
CA LEU A 354 18.21 5.17 -8.16
C LEU A 354 19.28 5.15 -7.06
N VAL A 355 20.21 4.18 -7.13
CA VAL A 355 21.29 4.05 -6.15
C VAL A 355 22.14 5.31 -6.09
N ARG A 356 22.56 5.85 -7.25
CA ARG A 356 23.36 7.08 -7.32
C ARG A 356 22.57 8.31 -6.86
N ALA A 357 21.33 8.46 -7.30
CA ALA A 357 20.50 9.63 -6.97
C ALA A 357 20.28 9.78 -5.46
N LEU A 358 20.26 8.67 -4.72
CA LEU A 358 20.07 8.65 -3.27
C LEU A 358 21.37 8.48 -2.47
N ALA A 359 22.51 8.29 -3.14
CA ALA A 359 23.72 7.74 -2.52
C ALA A 359 23.41 6.53 -1.60
N ALA A 360 22.51 5.65 -2.08
CA ALA A 360 21.88 4.64 -1.23
C ALA A 360 22.82 3.49 -0.85
N VAL A 361 22.62 2.96 0.35
CA VAL A 361 23.21 1.71 0.82
C VAL A 361 22.21 0.57 0.53
N PRO A 362 22.52 -0.38 -0.37
CA PRO A 362 21.65 -1.51 -0.63
C PRO A 362 21.57 -2.47 0.56
N VAL A 363 20.35 -2.79 0.99
CA VAL A 363 20.05 -3.74 2.06
C VAL A 363 19.35 -4.96 1.47
N ALA A 364 19.97 -6.12 1.64
CA ALA A 364 19.40 -7.39 1.23
C ALA A 364 18.85 -8.11 2.46
N PHE A 365 17.65 -8.69 2.31
CA PHE A 365 17.00 -9.51 3.32
C PHE A 365 17.24 -10.97 2.92
N ALA A 366 17.86 -11.75 3.82
CA ALA A 366 18.28 -13.13 3.56
C ALA A 366 17.17 -14.13 3.87
#